data_AF-A0A9W7ZBY9-F1
#
_entry.id   AF-A0A9W7ZBY9-F1
#
_cell.length_a   1.000
_cell.length_b   1.000
_cell.length_c   1.000
_cell.angle_alpha   90.00
_cell.angle_beta   90.00
_cell.angle_gamma   90.00
#
_symmetry.space_group_name_H-M   'P 1'
#
loop_
_entity.id
_entity.type
_entity.pdbx_description
1 polymer ?
#
loop_
_entity_poly.entity_id
_entity_poly.type
_entity_poly.pdbx_seq_one_letter_code
_entity_poly.pdbx_strand_id
1 'polypeptide(L)'
;MTNYSEGSGKHENEPSAYKPADNPLPRYVVSDIREGGSSENSQYSGQGRDSSLTGGMAAMSSPSAQERSSVIEIIHMAQRVDPRTLPPPDLFLQQFHPQLRSFQFKIVQQPIRARMCGSSDKDWRPLSPPAVIKLELFDMDGNRVIENSFMQHLVVHTTLWNENKEEELTVVELPHNSNSKRISAAAKSRKRGVTQFGQLKVEPGLEIENNLLGDHAATSMVVEDERGERGCFFVFPNLSIRLEGRYRLRFMLIKLPSMSDPQPMMVPKCLSTVFSDAFDVYSIKTFPGMIESTPLSRALAQQGLKIPIRNTQDSS
;
A
#
# COMPACT_ATOMS: atom_id res chain seq x y z
N MET A 1 29.27 -63.54 -42.91
CA MET A 1 28.22 -64.59 -42.87
C MET A 1 28.02 -65.00 -41.43
N THR A 2 27.08 -64.35 -40.75
CA THR A 2 26.61 -64.56 -39.34
C THR A 2 25.71 -63.35 -39.01
N ASN A 3 24.70 -63.42 -38.14
CA ASN A 3 23.70 -64.46 -37.89
C ASN A 3 22.45 -63.82 -37.24
N TYR A 4 21.36 -64.58 -37.03
CA TYR A 4 20.13 -64.19 -36.32
C TYR A 4 20.40 -63.83 -34.81
N SER A 5 19.51 -63.23 -34.01
CA SER A 5 18.03 -63.32 -33.94
C SER A 5 17.34 -62.09 -33.29
N GLU A 6 16.01 -62.19 -33.08
CA GLU A 6 15.08 -61.15 -32.59
C GLU A 6 15.07 -60.92 -31.06
N GLY A 7 14.36 -59.88 -30.57
CA GLY A 7 14.11 -59.67 -29.13
C GLY A 7 13.28 -58.43 -28.73
N SER A 8 11.95 -58.57 -28.71
CA SER A 8 10.91 -57.78 -27.98
C SER A 8 11.27 -56.43 -27.31
N GLY A 9 10.56 -55.35 -27.68
CA GLY A 9 10.70 -54.03 -27.05
C GLY A 9 9.77 -53.75 -25.85
N LYS A 10 9.84 -52.51 -25.35
CA LYS A 10 8.87 -51.85 -24.44
C LYS A 10 8.88 -50.34 -24.73
N HIS A 11 7.70 -49.74 -24.89
CA HIS A 11 7.51 -48.30 -24.79
C HIS A 11 6.82 -48.02 -23.44
N GLU A 12 7.47 -47.25 -22.57
CA GLU A 12 6.88 -46.77 -21.32
C GLU A 12 6.48 -45.29 -21.49
N ASN A 13 5.31 -44.92 -20.95
CA ASN A 13 4.76 -43.57 -21.07
C ASN A 13 5.23 -42.70 -19.90
N GLU A 14 6.01 -41.65 -20.17
CA GLU A 14 6.15 -40.55 -19.21
C GLU A 14 4.98 -39.55 -19.35
N PRO A 15 4.38 -39.09 -18.24
CA PRO A 15 3.31 -38.09 -18.27
C PRO A 15 3.87 -36.69 -18.55
N SER A 16 3.27 -35.98 -19.51
CA SER A 16 3.67 -34.62 -19.90
C SER A 16 3.56 -33.64 -18.72
N ALA A 17 4.66 -32.98 -18.38
CA ALA A 17 4.72 -32.06 -17.24
C ALA A 17 3.90 -30.77 -17.49
N TYR A 18 3.04 -30.46 -16.52
CA TYR A 18 2.18 -29.28 -16.54
C TYR A 18 3.01 -27.99 -16.50
N LYS A 19 2.99 -27.18 -17.57
CA LYS A 19 3.61 -25.85 -17.58
C LYS A 19 2.62 -24.83 -17.01
N PRO A 20 2.95 -24.08 -15.94
CA PRO A 20 2.15 -22.94 -15.53
C PRO A 20 2.20 -21.86 -16.61
N ALA A 21 1.07 -21.24 -16.92
CA ALA A 21 1.00 -20.19 -17.93
C ALA A 21 1.53 -18.86 -17.40
N ASP A 22 2.43 -18.21 -18.15
CA ASP A 22 2.86 -16.83 -17.91
C ASP A 22 1.67 -15.88 -18.12
N ASN A 23 1.06 -15.45 -17.01
CA ASN A 23 -0.08 -14.54 -17.03
C ASN A 23 0.39 -13.13 -16.61
N PRO A 24 0.62 -12.20 -17.56
CA PRO A 24 1.24 -10.91 -17.27
C PRO A 24 0.29 -10.00 -16.48
N LEU A 25 0.70 -9.62 -15.28
CA LEU A 25 -0.06 -8.70 -14.42
C LEU A 25 -0.26 -7.33 -15.10
N PRO A 26 -1.48 -6.75 -15.09
CA PRO A 26 -1.72 -5.42 -15.62
C PRO A 26 -0.97 -4.36 -14.81
N ARG A 27 -0.18 -3.53 -15.50
CA ARG A 27 0.55 -2.41 -14.88
C ARG A 27 -0.38 -1.23 -14.67
N TYR A 28 -0.60 -0.83 -13.42
CA TYR A 28 -1.29 0.42 -13.10
C TYR A 28 -0.36 1.62 -13.33
N VAL A 29 -0.83 2.59 -14.12
CA VAL A 29 -0.16 3.88 -14.35
C VAL A 29 -1.21 4.99 -14.23
N VAL A 30 -0.83 6.12 -13.62
CA VAL A 30 -1.68 7.30 -13.46
C VAL A 30 -1.55 8.21 -14.68
N SER A 31 -2.63 8.85 -15.11
CA SER A 31 -2.62 9.93 -16.10
C SER A 31 -3.53 11.06 -15.68
N ASP A 32 -2.99 12.28 -15.59
CA ASP A 32 -3.75 13.49 -15.30
C ASP A 32 -4.72 13.83 -16.45
N ILE A 33 -5.94 14.28 -16.10
CA ILE A 33 -6.95 14.75 -17.06
C ILE A 33 -7.53 16.07 -16.55
N ARG A 34 -7.75 17.01 -17.48
CA ARG A 34 -8.10 18.40 -17.21
C ARG A 34 -9.37 18.81 -17.97
N GLU A 35 -10.39 19.17 -17.19
CA GLU A 35 -11.50 20.11 -17.49
C GLU A 35 -12.35 19.95 -18.77
N GLY A 36 -13.69 19.89 -18.58
CA GLY A 36 -14.70 20.22 -19.59
C GLY A 36 -15.41 19.01 -20.24
N GLY A 37 -16.74 18.96 -20.30
CA GLY A 37 -17.73 19.89 -19.73
C GLY A 37 -19.18 19.55 -20.14
N SER A 38 -20.13 20.36 -19.65
CA SER A 38 -21.56 20.44 -20.06
C SER A 38 -22.40 19.14 -20.07
N SER A 39 -23.27 19.03 -19.07
CA SER A 39 -24.46 18.18 -19.03
C SER A 39 -25.62 18.74 -19.88
N GLU A 40 -26.62 17.90 -20.16
CA GLU A 40 -27.99 18.34 -20.45
C GLU A 40 -29.01 17.60 -19.56
N ASN A 41 -30.21 18.16 -19.43
CA ASN A 41 -31.24 17.76 -18.47
C ASN A 41 -32.16 16.65 -19.00
N SER A 42 -32.83 15.95 -18.08
CA SER A 42 -34.28 15.77 -18.20
C SER A 42 -34.96 15.80 -16.84
N GLN A 43 -36.16 16.35 -16.80
CA GLN A 43 -37.02 16.46 -15.62
C GLN A 43 -38.05 15.31 -15.64
N TYR A 44 -38.52 14.85 -14.48
CA TYR A 44 -39.96 14.57 -14.30
C TYR A 44 -40.36 14.58 -12.82
N SER A 45 -41.64 14.84 -12.55
CA SER A 45 -42.21 15.12 -11.23
C SER A 45 -43.19 14.04 -10.74
N GLY A 46 -43.29 13.84 -9.42
CA GLY A 46 -44.35 13.06 -8.77
C GLY A 46 -44.53 13.44 -7.29
N GLN A 47 -45.78 13.44 -6.79
CA GLN A 47 -46.16 13.84 -5.42
C GLN A 47 -47.08 12.79 -4.75
N GLY A 48 -47.10 12.78 -3.41
CA GLY A 48 -47.89 11.86 -2.55
C GLY A 48 -47.01 11.37 -1.37
N ARG A 49 -47.30 11.54 -0.07
CA ARG A 49 -48.51 11.87 0.71
C ARG A 49 -49.66 10.86 0.59
N ASP A 50 -50.22 10.25 1.64
CA ASP A 50 -49.88 10.11 3.08
C ASP A 50 -50.31 8.66 3.52
N SER A 51 -50.57 8.17 4.75
CA SER A 51 -50.81 8.72 6.10
C SER A 51 -50.75 7.65 7.22
N SER A 52 -50.72 8.10 8.49
CA SER A 52 -51.28 7.48 9.72
C SER A 52 -50.94 6.03 10.18
N LEU A 53 -50.13 5.94 11.24
CA LEU A 53 -50.45 5.37 12.57
C LEU A 53 -51.49 4.23 12.72
N THR A 54 -51.06 3.08 13.24
CA THR A 54 -51.61 2.41 14.45
C THR A 54 -50.50 1.59 15.13
N GLY A 55 -50.64 1.26 16.42
CA GLY A 55 -49.56 0.63 17.22
C GLY A 55 -49.89 -0.78 17.72
N GLY A 56 -48.86 -1.49 18.21
CA GLY A 56 -48.98 -2.78 18.88
C GLY A 56 -47.72 -3.14 19.66
N MET A 57 -47.86 -3.73 20.85
CA MET A 57 -46.72 -4.17 21.67
C MET A 57 -46.23 -5.55 21.22
N ALA A 58 -44.93 -5.72 21.01
CA ALA A 58 -44.33 -7.03 20.78
C ALA A 58 -42.89 -7.12 21.30
N ALA A 59 -42.58 -8.28 21.90
CA ALA A 59 -41.30 -8.94 22.15
C ALA A 59 -39.99 -8.11 22.30
N MET A 60 -39.21 -8.45 23.35
CA MET A 60 -37.78 -8.16 23.38
C MET A 60 -37.06 -8.95 22.28
N SER A 61 -36.79 -8.30 21.15
CA SER A 61 -35.93 -8.83 20.10
C SER A 61 -34.46 -8.64 20.48
N SER A 62 -33.76 -9.74 20.73
CA SER A 62 -32.29 -9.78 20.65
C SER A 62 -31.87 -9.23 19.28
N PRO A 63 -30.78 -8.43 19.18
CA PRO A 63 -30.31 -7.94 17.89
C PRO A 63 -29.97 -9.13 16.98
N SER A 64 -30.72 -9.27 15.89
CA SER A 64 -30.58 -10.37 14.94
C SER A 64 -29.23 -10.29 14.24
N ALA A 65 -28.59 -11.44 14.00
CA ALA A 65 -27.32 -11.53 13.28
C ALA A 65 -27.48 -11.40 11.75
N GLN A 66 -28.42 -10.55 11.32
CA GLN A 66 -28.68 -10.18 9.93
C GLN A 66 -28.55 -8.65 9.83
N GLU A 67 -28.28 -8.13 8.64
CA GLU A 67 -28.01 -6.69 8.40
C GLU A 67 -26.70 -6.13 8.96
N ARG A 68 -25.62 -6.93 8.95
CA ARG A 68 -24.31 -6.39 8.53
C ARG A 68 -24.16 -6.52 7.02
N SER A 69 -25.00 -5.78 6.29
CA SER A 69 -24.76 -5.52 4.87
C SER A 69 -23.50 -4.64 4.75
N SER A 70 -22.62 -4.94 3.80
CA SER A 70 -21.45 -4.12 3.48
C SER A 70 -21.88 -2.87 2.70
N VAL A 71 -22.57 -1.95 3.40
CA VAL A 71 -23.11 -0.72 2.82
C VAL A 71 -21.97 0.13 2.25
N ILE A 72 -21.91 0.21 0.92
CA ILE A 72 -21.08 1.19 0.23
C ILE A 72 -21.63 2.59 0.48
N GLU A 73 -20.77 3.48 0.97
CA GLU A 73 -21.08 4.90 1.10
C GLU A 73 -20.52 5.66 -0.10
N ILE A 74 -21.39 6.32 -0.86
CA ILE A 74 -21.02 7.17 -1.99
C ILE A 74 -20.59 8.55 -1.47
N ILE A 75 -19.37 8.97 -1.83
CA ILE A 75 -18.79 10.24 -1.37
C ILE A 75 -19.33 11.39 -2.23
N HIS A 76 -20.57 11.81 -1.98
CA HIS A 76 -21.29 12.80 -2.81
C HIS A 76 -20.60 14.16 -2.97
N MET A 77 -19.67 14.53 -2.08
CA MET A 77 -18.89 15.78 -2.18
C MET A 77 -17.60 15.63 -3.02
N ALA A 78 -17.23 14.40 -3.40
CA ALA A 78 -16.05 14.14 -4.22
C ALA A 78 -16.35 14.23 -5.72
N GLN A 79 -15.36 14.63 -6.51
CA GLN A 79 -15.48 14.67 -7.96
C GLN A 79 -15.58 13.23 -8.53
N ARG A 80 -16.69 12.94 -9.21
CA ARG A 80 -16.90 11.74 -10.05
C ARG A 80 -15.86 11.71 -11.17
N VAL A 81 -15.29 10.54 -11.43
CA VAL A 81 -14.33 10.29 -12.51
C VAL A 81 -15.04 9.58 -13.66
N ASP A 82 -14.68 9.88 -14.91
CA ASP A 82 -15.24 9.22 -16.08
C ASP A 82 -14.87 7.71 -16.07
N PRO A 83 -15.85 6.78 -16.07
CA PRO A 83 -15.61 5.33 -16.11
C PRO A 83 -14.77 4.84 -17.29
N ARG A 84 -14.61 5.64 -18.35
CA ARG A 84 -13.75 5.33 -19.51
C ARG A 84 -12.27 5.61 -19.25
N THR A 85 -11.96 6.44 -18.26
CA THR A 85 -10.58 6.81 -17.87
C THR A 85 -10.04 5.95 -16.72
N LEU A 86 -10.92 5.21 -16.03
CA LEU A 86 -10.56 4.24 -15.00
C LEU A 86 -10.22 2.88 -15.62
N PRO A 87 -9.25 2.11 -15.09
CA PRO A 87 -8.89 0.76 -15.57
C PRO A 87 -10.11 -0.18 -15.69
N PRO A 88 -10.11 -1.22 -16.55
CA PRO A 88 -11.24 -2.15 -16.67
C PRO A 88 -11.68 -2.74 -15.31
N PRO A 89 -12.96 -3.14 -15.14
CA PRO A 89 -13.47 -3.61 -13.86
C PRO A 89 -12.64 -4.77 -13.27
N ASP A 90 -12.18 -4.62 -12.03
CA ASP A 90 -11.40 -5.63 -11.33
C ASP A 90 -12.33 -6.70 -10.75
N LEU A 91 -12.30 -7.89 -11.36
CA LEU A 91 -13.05 -9.07 -10.92
C LEU A 91 -12.80 -9.42 -9.45
N PHE A 92 -11.64 -9.06 -8.88
CA PHE A 92 -11.37 -9.25 -7.46
C PHE A 92 -12.19 -8.29 -6.59
N LEU A 93 -12.35 -7.02 -6.96
CA LEU A 93 -13.21 -6.10 -6.21
C LEU A 93 -14.68 -6.54 -6.28
N GLN A 94 -15.13 -7.02 -7.44
CA GLN A 94 -16.49 -7.48 -7.67
C GLN A 94 -16.85 -8.74 -6.84
N GLN A 95 -15.86 -9.51 -6.36
CA GLN A 95 -16.06 -10.59 -5.38
C GLN A 95 -16.46 -10.10 -3.98
N PHE A 96 -16.18 -8.84 -3.63
CA PHE A 96 -16.60 -8.25 -2.35
C PHE A 96 -17.92 -7.49 -2.47
N HIS A 97 -18.11 -6.74 -3.56
CA HIS A 97 -19.38 -6.06 -3.82
C HIS A 97 -19.56 -5.79 -5.34
N PRO A 98 -20.68 -6.18 -5.97
CA PRO A 98 -20.86 -6.07 -7.44
C PRO A 98 -20.76 -4.66 -8.02
N GLN A 99 -21.04 -3.62 -7.22
CA GLN A 99 -20.91 -2.23 -7.66
C GLN A 99 -19.46 -1.71 -7.66
N LEU A 100 -18.50 -2.39 -7.00
CA LEU A 100 -17.10 -1.95 -7.04
C LEU A 100 -16.48 -2.24 -8.40
N ARG A 101 -15.90 -1.21 -9.01
CA ARG A 101 -15.35 -1.27 -10.37
C ARG A 101 -13.83 -1.31 -10.36
N SER A 102 -13.19 -0.36 -9.69
CA SER A 102 -11.73 -0.20 -9.72
C SER A 102 -11.23 0.58 -8.51
N PHE A 103 -9.91 0.60 -8.28
CA PHE A 103 -9.30 1.42 -7.24
C PHE A 103 -8.10 2.22 -7.76
N GLN A 104 -7.78 3.32 -7.09
CA GLN A 104 -6.51 4.04 -7.25
C GLN A 104 -5.75 4.05 -5.91
N PHE A 105 -4.47 3.72 -5.96
CA PHE A 105 -3.58 3.66 -4.79
C PHE A 105 -2.41 4.62 -5.04
N LYS A 106 -2.44 5.80 -4.41
CA LYS A 106 -1.59 6.95 -4.75
C LYS A 106 -0.95 7.58 -3.52
N ILE A 107 0.33 7.94 -3.63
CA ILE A 107 1.02 8.69 -2.57
C ILE A 107 0.54 10.14 -2.65
N VAL A 108 -0.10 10.64 -1.60
CA VAL A 108 -0.61 12.02 -1.50
C VAL A 108 0.33 12.93 -0.72
N GLN A 109 1.28 12.36 0.04
CA GLN A 109 2.38 13.09 0.64
C GLN A 109 3.68 12.29 0.49
N GLN A 110 4.57 12.79 -0.35
CA GLN A 110 5.88 12.19 -0.57
C GLN A 110 6.80 12.45 0.64
N PRO A 111 7.62 11.48 1.08
CA PRO A 111 8.78 11.76 1.91
C PRO A 111 9.78 12.63 1.13
N ILE A 112 10.33 13.69 1.75
CA ILE A 112 11.26 14.61 1.09
C ILE A 112 12.69 14.47 1.62
N ARG A 113 12.86 14.25 2.94
CA ARG A 113 14.19 14.07 3.56
C ARG A 113 14.15 13.33 4.89
N ALA A 114 15.28 12.71 5.25
CA ALA A 114 15.57 12.26 6.62
C ALA A 114 17.00 12.61 7.04
N ARG A 115 17.31 12.42 8.32
CA ARG A 115 18.70 12.35 8.81
C ARG A 115 19.05 10.87 9.01
N MET A 116 20.27 10.49 8.64
CA MET A 116 20.80 9.17 9.00
C MET A 116 20.79 8.98 10.52
N CYS A 117 20.47 7.78 10.98
CA CYS A 117 20.57 7.42 12.40
C CYS A 117 22.01 7.10 12.81
N GLY A 118 22.81 6.54 11.90
CA GLY A 118 24.12 5.99 12.22
C GLY A 118 24.05 4.82 13.20
N SER A 119 25.11 4.63 13.98
CA SER A 119 25.31 3.49 14.89
C SER A 119 24.78 3.71 16.32
N SER A 120 23.81 4.62 16.53
CA SER A 120 23.20 4.85 17.84
C SER A 120 21.68 4.95 17.75
N ASP A 121 20.98 4.06 18.46
CA ASP A 121 19.52 3.99 18.40
C ASP A 121 18.79 5.08 19.23
N LYS A 122 19.54 6.04 19.80
CA LYS A 122 18.99 7.16 20.58
C LYS A 122 18.65 8.41 19.77
N ASP A 123 19.11 8.49 18.52
CA ASP A 123 19.06 9.72 17.71
C ASP A 123 18.21 9.55 16.43
N TRP A 124 17.27 8.59 16.45
CA TRP A 124 16.34 8.29 15.36
C TRP A 124 15.47 9.49 15.01
N ARG A 125 15.38 9.80 13.70
CA ARG A 125 14.59 10.92 13.18
C ARG A 125 13.77 10.44 11.97
N PRO A 126 12.43 10.49 12.04
CA PRO A 126 11.60 9.98 10.97
C PRO A 126 11.70 10.84 9.69
N LEU A 127 11.28 10.26 8.57
CA LEU A 127 11.12 10.95 7.30
C LEU A 127 10.21 12.18 7.44
N SER A 128 10.57 13.23 6.71
CA SER A 128 9.98 14.55 6.80
C SER A 128 9.65 15.08 5.39
N PRO A 129 8.38 15.42 5.10
CA PRO A 129 7.19 15.06 5.88
C PRO A 129 6.99 13.52 5.93
N PRO A 130 6.15 12.99 6.84
CA PRO A 130 5.84 11.56 6.87
C PRO A 130 5.10 11.14 5.59
N ALA A 131 5.31 9.91 5.13
CA ALA A 131 4.64 9.44 3.92
C ALA A 131 3.14 9.19 4.19
N VAL A 132 2.28 9.70 3.31
CA VAL A 132 0.82 9.47 3.34
C VAL A 132 0.37 8.93 1.99
N ILE A 133 -0.37 7.84 2.01
CA ILE A 133 -0.88 7.15 0.83
C ILE A 133 -2.41 7.08 0.94
N LYS A 134 -3.11 7.44 -0.13
CA LYS A 134 -4.58 7.39 -0.22
C LYS A 134 -5.01 6.24 -1.12
N LEU A 135 -6.02 5.51 -0.69
CA LEU A 135 -6.79 4.56 -1.48
C LEU A 135 -8.16 5.17 -1.78
N GLU A 136 -8.51 5.20 -3.06
CA GLU A 136 -9.83 5.61 -3.54
C GLU A 136 -10.45 4.41 -4.27
N LEU A 137 -11.62 3.95 -3.82
CA LEU A 137 -12.44 2.99 -4.55
C LEU A 137 -13.42 3.74 -5.45
N PHE A 138 -13.74 3.13 -6.59
CA PHE A 138 -14.68 3.67 -7.57
C PHE A 138 -15.77 2.63 -7.84
N ASP A 139 -17.02 3.09 -7.91
CA ASP A 139 -18.14 2.26 -8.33
C ASP A 139 -18.24 2.11 -9.87
N MET A 140 -19.22 1.34 -10.35
CA MET A 140 -19.48 1.14 -11.79
C MET A 140 -19.76 2.45 -12.55
N ASP A 141 -20.27 3.46 -11.85
CA ASP A 141 -20.55 4.80 -12.37
C ASP A 141 -19.33 5.74 -12.30
N GLY A 142 -18.24 5.36 -11.61
CA GLY A 142 -17.05 6.19 -11.42
C GLY A 142 -17.16 7.21 -10.28
N ASN A 143 -18.18 7.11 -9.43
CA ASN A 143 -18.23 7.85 -8.16
C ASN A 143 -17.18 7.29 -7.21
N ARG A 144 -16.62 8.14 -6.33
CA ARG A 144 -15.73 7.68 -5.26
C ARG A 144 -16.56 7.10 -4.12
N VAL A 145 -16.11 5.99 -3.56
CA VAL A 145 -16.86 5.27 -2.51
C VAL A 145 -15.98 4.80 -1.35
N ILE A 146 -16.61 4.64 -0.18
CA ILE A 146 -16.06 3.95 0.99
C ILE A 146 -16.78 2.61 1.12
N GLU A 147 -16.04 1.51 1.31
CA GLU A 147 -16.59 0.24 1.79
C GLU A 147 -15.75 -0.24 2.97
N ASN A 148 -16.26 -0.04 4.17
CA ASN A 148 -15.54 -0.26 5.42
C ASN A 148 -15.14 -1.74 5.62
N SER A 149 -15.95 -2.67 5.10
CA SER A 149 -15.80 -4.11 5.32
C SER A 149 -14.61 -4.69 4.54
N PHE A 150 -14.40 -4.22 3.32
CA PHE A 150 -13.20 -4.40 2.51
C PHE A 150 -12.01 -3.63 3.10
N MET A 151 -12.20 -2.35 3.43
CA MET A 151 -11.11 -1.46 3.85
C MET A 151 -10.47 -1.86 5.19
N GLN A 152 -11.22 -2.31 6.19
CA GLN A 152 -10.70 -2.71 7.52
C GLN A 152 -9.67 -3.87 7.46
N HIS A 153 -9.64 -4.62 6.35
CA HIS A 153 -8.74 -5.74 6.12
C HIS A 153 -7.53 -5.38 5.22
N LEU A 154 -7.26 -4.09 5.03
CA LEU A 154 -6.15 -3.60 4.21
C LEU A 154 -4.96 -3.17 5.08
N VAL A 155 -3.77 -3.62 4.70
CA VAL A 155 -2.49 -3.18 5.25
C VAL A 155 -1.60 -2.72 4.11
N VAL A 156 -0.91 -1.60 4.29
CA VAL A 156 0.21 -1.22 3.44
C VAL A 156 1.50 -1.60 4.14
N HIS A 157 2.33 -2.40 3.48
CA HIS A 157 3.70 -2.68 3.90
C HIS A 157 4.68 -1.83 3.08
N THR A 158 5.76 -1.33 3.70
CA THR A 158 6.79 -0.55 3.00
C THR A 158 8.16 -1.24 3.04
N THR A 159 8.99 -0.95 2.04
CA THR A 159 10.36 -1.46 1.89
C THR A 159 11.23 -0.36 1.31
N LEU A 160 12.51 -0.32 1.68
CA LEU A 160 13.45 0.70 1.21
C LEU A 160 14.17 0.21 -0.05
N TRP A 161 14.29 1.07 -1.05
CA TRP A 161 14.88 0.75 -2.36
C TRP A 161 15.89 1.82 -2.77
N ASN A 162 16.83 1.44 -3.65
CA ASN A 162 17.69 2.41 -4.32
C ASN A 162 16.88 3.39 -5.19
N GLU A 163 17.48 4.52 -5.55
CA GLU A 163 16.85 5.55 -6.40
C GLU A 163 16.26 5.00 -7.70
N ASN A 164 16.90 3.99 -8.29
CA ASN A 164 16.52 3.40 -9.57
C ASN A 164 15.35 2.42 -9.50
N LYS A 165 14.92 1.98 -8.30
CA LYS A 165 13.92 0.91 -8.08
C LYS A 165 14.40 -0.50 -8.51
N GLU A 166 15.71 -0.71 -8.56
CA GLU A 166 16.35 -1.96 -9.01
C GLU A 166 16.77 -2.88 -7.84
N GLU A 167 17.09 -2.30 -6.68
CA GLU A 167 17.70 -2.99 -5.56
C GLU A 167 16.97 -2.64 -4.24
N GLU A 168 16.56 -3.67 -3.48
CA GLU A 168 15.93 -3.50 -2.17
C GLU A 168 16.99 -3.34 -1.08
N LEU A 169 17.03 -2.18 -0.44
CA LEU A 169 17.99 -1.80 0.60
C LEU A 169 17.35 -1.72 1.99
N THR A 170 16.23 -2.42 2.22
CA THR A 170 15.59 -2.57 3.55
C THR A 170 16.57 -3.17 4.57
N VAL A 171 17.33 -4.18 4.14
CA VAL A 171 18.34 -4.92 4.93
C VAL A 171 19.65 -4.96 4.15
N VAL A 172 20.77 -4.68 4.82
CA VAL A 172 22.09 -4.48 4.21
C VAL A 172 23.17 -5.22 4.99
N GLU A 173 24.30 -5.51 4.33
CA GLU A 173 25.47 -6.14 4.94
C GLU A 173 26.59 -5.09 5.12
N LEU A 174 27.03 -4.89 6.36
CA LEU A 174 27.94 -3.80 6.80
C LEU A 174 29.21 -4.34 7.48
N PRO A 175 30.38 -3.68 7.36
CA PRO A 175 31.57 -4.11 8.10
C PRO A 175 31.42 -3.95 9.61
N HIS A 176 31.87 -4.96 10.36
CA HIS A 176 31.93 -4.97 11.82
C HIS A 176 32.70 -3.76 12.36
N ASN A 177 32.16 -3.09 13.40
CA ASN A 177 32.70 -1.83 13.96
C ASN A 177 32.73 -0.63 12.99
N SER A 178 31.82 -0.57 12.00
CA SER A 178 31.73 0.57 11.07
C SER A 178 31.11 1.82 11.69
N ASN A 179 31.96 2.67 12.28
CA ASN A 179 31.56 3.93 12.93
C ASN A 179 31.10 5.04 11.93
N SER A 180 29.88 4.88 11.39
CA SER A 180 28.96 5.96 10.94
C SER A 180 29.44 7.01 9.91
N LYS A 181 30.50 6.78 9.11
CA LYS A 181 31.09 7.86 8.28
C LYS A 181 31.43 7.59 6.81
N ARG A 182 31.35 6.35 6.30
CA ARG A 182 31.69 6.02 4.88
C ARG A 182 30.87 4.86 4.27
N ILE A 183 29.76 4.48 4.90
CA ILE A 183 29.08 3.19 4.66
C ILE A 183 28.20 3.22 3.41
N SER A 184 27.74 4.41 3.02
CA SER A 184 26.86 4.70 1.87
C SER A 184 27.32 4.11 0.54
N ALA A 185 28.63 4.01 0.29
CA ALA A 185 29.20 3.42 -0.93
C ALA A 185 29.52 1.92 -0.82
N ALA A 186 29.32 1.29 0.35
CA ALA A 186 29.71 -0.09 0.63
C ALA A 186 28.54 -1.02 0.96
N ALA A 187 27.43 -0.48 1.46
CA ALA A 187 26.22 -1.25 1.77
C ALA A 187 25.57 -1.81 0.48
N LYS A 188 25.53 -3.14 0.37
CA LYS A 188 24.87 -3.87 -0.74
C LYS A 188 23.56 -4.46 -0.26
N SER A 189 22.59 -4.67 -1.17
CA SER A 189 21.43 -5.50 -0.84
C SER A 189 21.86 -6.92 -0.58
N ARG A 190 21.27 -7.51 0.45
CA ARG A 190 21.30 -8.96 0.67
C ARG A 190 20.42 -9.68 -0.36
N LYS A 191 20.92 -9.81 -1.60
CA LYS A 191 20.32 -10.70 -2.61
C LYS A 191 20.17 -12.09 -1.99
N ARG A 192 18.96 -12.66 -2.02
CA ARG A 192 18.66 -13.99 -1.44
C ARG A 192 19.28 -15.11 -2.27
N GLY A 193 20.61 -15.22 -2.21
CA GLY A 193 21.39 -16.30 -2.79
C GLY A 193 21.17 -17.61 -2.04
N VAL A 194 20.08 -18.31 -2.36
CA VAL A 194 19.93 -19.72 -2.01
C VAL A 194 20.78 -20.53 -2.98
N THR A 195 22.08 -20.65 -2.68
CA THR A 195 22.90 -21.72 -3.24
C THR A 195 22.38 -23.05 -2.74
N GLN A 196 22.44 -24.10 -3.58
CA GLN A 196 22.03 -25.44 -3.19
C GLN A 196 22.79 -25.90 -1.93
N PHE A 197 22.05 -26.46 -0.97
CA PHE A 197 22.55 -27.11 0.25
C PHE A 197 23.43 -26.25 1.18
N GLY A 198 22.81 -25.23 1.78
CA GLY A 198 22.92 -25.02 3.24
C GLY A 198 24.18 -24.35 3.81
N GLN A 199 25.24 -24.14 3.04
CA GLN A 199 26.40 -23.37 3.49
C GLN A 199 26.43 -21.96 2.87
N LEU A 200 26.01 -20.97 3.65
CA LEU A 200 26.29 -19.56 3.38
C LEU A 200 27.78 -19.30 3.60
N LYS A 201 28.52 -18.89 2.56
CA LYS A 201 29.86 -18.31 2.71
C LYS A 201 29.73 -16.90 3.28
N VAL A 202 29.55 -16.81 4.60
CA VAL A 202 29.63 -15.55 5.33
C VAL A 202 31.08 -15.07 5.25
N GLU A 203 31.35 -13.99 4.52
CA GLU A 203 32.66 -13.35 4.56
C GLU A 203 32.90 -12.81 5.98
N PRO A 204 33.99 -13.22 6.67
CA PRO A 204 34.16 -12.91 8.08
C PRO A 204 34.34 -11.41 8.30
N GLY A 205 33.48 -10.83 9.13
CA GLY A 205 33.48 -9.39 9.46
C GLY A 205 32.40 -8.56 8.78
N LEU A 206 31.39 -9.18 8.15
CA LEU A 206 30.14 -8.50 7.77
C LEU A 206 28.99 -8.85 8.72
N GLU A 207 28.26 -7.83 9.16
CA GLU A 207 27.04 -7.92 9.98
C GLU A 207 25.81 -7.53 9.14
N ILE A 208 24.66 -8.12 9.46
CA ILE A 208 23.39 -7.86 8.75
C ILE A 208 22.57 -6.86 9.57
N GLU A 209 22.34 -5.67 9.04
CA GLU A 209 21.58 -4.61 9.70
C GLU A 209 20.32 -4.19 8.92
N ASN A 210 19.29 -3.81 9.67
CA ASN A 210 18.11 -3.13 9.12
C ASN A 210 18.49 -1.67 8.83
N ASN A 211 18.43 -1.28 7.55
CA ASN A 211 18.66 0.10 7.13
C ASN A 211 17.38 0.94 7.24
N LEU A 212 16.22 0.36 6.93
CA LEU A 212 14.93 0.96 7.26
C LEU A 212 14.56 0.61 8.71
N LEU A 213 14.12 1.59 9.50
CA LEU A 213 13.85 1.47 10.94
C LEU A 213 12.47 2.02 11.29
N GLY A 214 11.84 1.44 12.31
CA GLY A 214 10.53 1.84 12.82
C GLY A 214 9.36 1.11 12.15
N ASP A 215 8.23 1.82 11.98
CA ASP A 215 6.95 1.17 11.66
C ASP A 215 6.80 0.88 10.15
N HIS A 216 7.20 -0.32 9.71
CA HIS A 216 7.19 -0.72 8.28
C HIS A 216 5.81 -1.08 7.73
N ALA A 217 4.76 -1.06 8.56
CA ALA A 217 3.38 -1.38 8.17
C ALA A 217 2.39 -0.34 8.71
N ALA A 218 1.38 -0.01 7.91
CA ALA A 218 0.27 0.86 8.29
C ALA A 218 -1.07 0.20 7.96
N THR A 219 -2.03 0.28 8.88
CA THR A 219 -3.43 -0.10 8.64
C THR A 219 -4.18 1.01 7.91
N SER A 220 -5.30 0.66 7.30
CA SER A 220 -6.26 1.63 6.75
C SER A 220 -6.89 2.50 7.85
N MET A 221 -7.12 3.76 7.54
CA MET A 221 -7.85 4.73 8.35
C MET A 221 -8.83 5.47 7.45
N VAL A 222 -10.13 5.46 7.76
CA VAL A 222 -11.14 6.25 7.02
C VAL A 222 -11.32 7.59 7.74
N VAL A 223 -10.83 8.67 7.12
CA VAL A 223 -10.69 10.01 7.68
C VAL A 223 -10.78 11.08 6.58
N GLU A 224 -10.85 12.35 6.96
CA GLU A 224 -10.86 13.51 6.06
C GLU A 224 -9.44 14.04 5.79
N ASP A 225 -9.18 14.51 4.57
CA ASP A 225 -7.96 15.28 4.25
C ASP A 225 -8.13 16.79 4.55
N GLU A 226 -7.11 17.60 4.25
CA GLU A 226 -7.11 19.04 4.56
C GLU A 226 -8.17 19.86 3.79
N ARG A 227 -8.90 19.23 2.86
CA ARG A 227 -10.00 19.82 2.09
C ARG A 227 -11.37 19.33 2.57
N GLY A 228 -11.42 18.48 3.60
CA GLY A 228 -12.64 17.81 4.06
C GLY A 228 -13.08 16.62 3.19
N GLU A 229 -12.25 16.15 2.25
CA GLU A 229 -12.61 14.97 1.45
C GLU A 229 -12.34 13.69 2.26
N ARG A 230 -13.41 13.02 2.69
CA ARG A 230 -13.33 11.67 3.27
C ARG A 230 -12.64 10.70 2.31
N GLY A 231 -11.81 9.82 2.85
CA GLY A 231 -11.06 8.83 2.08
C GLY A 231 -10.38 7.78 2.98
N CYS A 232 -9.79 6.76 2.34
CA CYS A 232 -9.01 5.74 3.05
C CYS A 232 -7.53 6.08 2.96
N PHE A 233 -6.87 6.27 4.10
CA PHE A 233 -5.49 6.71 4.22
C PHE A 233 -4.62 5.72 4.98
N PHE A 234 -3.35 5.67 4.61
CA PHE A 234 -2.28 4.92 5.27
C PHE A 234 -1.13 5.91 5.56
N VAL A 235 -0.70 6.00 6.82
CA VAL A 235 0.28 7.00 7.27
C VAL A 235 1.49 6.32 7.90
N PHE A 236 2.67 6.78 7.53
CA PHE A 236 3.95 6.29 8.04
C PHE A 236 4.69 7.39 8.81
N PRO A 237 4.33 7.66 10.08
CA PRO A 237 4.91 8.75 10.87
C PRO A 237 6.31 8.44 11.41
N ASN A 238 6.66 7.16 11.50
CA ASN A 238 7.79 6.63 12.29
C ASN A 238 8.81 5.85 11.45
N LEU A 239 9.01 6.20 10.18
CA LEU A 239 10.05 5.59 9.33
C LEU A 239 11.36 6.37 9.42
N SER A 240 12.42 5.77 9.95
CA SER A 240 13.78 6.34 9.98
C SER A 240 14.73 5.49 9.14
N ILE A 241 15.86 6.06 8.70
CA ILE A 241 16.85 5.34 7.88
C ILE A 241 18.24 5.42 8.53
N ARG A 242 18.97 4.31 8.53
CA ARG A 242 20.24 4.16 9.24
C ARG A 242 21.40 4.83 8.52
N LEU A 243 21.47 4.66 7.20
CA LEU A 243 22.56 5.14 6.34
C LEU A 243 22.20 6.43 5.60
N GLU A 244 23.21 7.25 5.31
CA GLU A 244 23.09 8.34 4.33
C GLU A 244 22.98 7.78 2.90
N GLY A 245 22.30 8.50 2.01
CA GLY A 245 22.12 8.07 0.61
C GLY A 245 20.83 8.59 0.00
N ARG A 246 20.55 8.17 -1.24
CA ARG A 246 19.36 8.55 -2.01
C ARG A 246 18.50 7.33 -2.29
N TYR A 247 17.25 7.39 -1.87
CA TYR A 247 16.38 6.22 -1.75
C TYR A 247 14.96 6.48 -2.25
N ARG A 248 14.20 5.40 -2.44
CA ARG A 248 12.74 5.41 -2.56
C ARG A 248 12.12 4.42 -1.59
N LEU A 249 10.90 4.69 -1.14
CA LEU A 249 10.06 3.71 -0.46
C LEU A 249 9.14 3.02 -1.46
N ARG A 250 9.01 1.70 -1.36
CA ARG A 250 8.05 0.89 -2.13
C ARG A 250 6.93 0.45 -1.20
N PHE A 251 5.75 1.03 -1.38
CA PHE A 251 4.53 0.72 -0.64
C PHE A 251 3.71 -0.33 -1.38
N MET A 252 3.37 -1.42 -0.69
CA MET A 252 2.60 -2.55 -1.22
C MET A 252 1.25 -2.60 -0.50
N LEU A 253 0.14 -2.45 -1.24
CA LEU A 253 -1.21 -2.59 -0.71
C LEU A 253 -1.59 -4.07 -0.65
N ILE A 254 -1.93 -4.57 0.53
CA ILE A 254 -2.22 -5.99 0.78
C ILE A 254 -3.63 -6.12 1.40
N LYS A 255 -4.50 -6.92 0.78
CA LYS A 255 -5.74 -7.41 1.40
C LYS A 255 -5.41 -8.66 2.21
N LEU A 256 -5.71 -8.61 3.50
CA LEU A 256 -5.67 -9.77 4.38
C LEU A 256 -6.94 -10.63 4.18
N PRO A 257 -6.84 -11.95 4.41
CA PRO A 257 -8.01 -12.83 4.57
C PRO A 257 -9.03 -12.26 5.55
N SER A 258 -10.32 -12.42 5.25
CA SER A 258 -11.37 -12.32 6.27
C SER A 258 -12.46 -13.35 6.09
N MET A 259 -13.03 -13.78 7.21
CA MET A 259 -14.20 -14.65 7.26
C MET A 259 -15.50 -13.90 6.94
N SER A 260 -15.47 -12.56 6.82
CA SER A 260 -16.61 -11.75 6.34
C SER A 260 -16.57 -11.48 4.83
N ASP A 261 -15.52 -11.90 4.13
CA ASP A 261 -15.43 -11.73 2.67
C ASP A 261 -16.38 -12.73 1.97
N PRO A 262 -17.17 -12.34 0.95
CA PRO A 262 -18.13 -13.26 0.29
C PRO A 262 -17.48 -14.48 -0.37
N GLN A 263 -16.19 -14.38 -0.71
CA GLN A 263 -15.31 -15.49 -1.04
C GLN A 263 -14.05 -15.40 -0.17
N PRO A 264 -13.97 -16.11 0.97
CA PRO A 264 -12.89 -15.96 1.94
C PRO A 264 -11.55 -16.45 1.37
N MET A 265 -10.62 -15.51 1.21
CA MET A 265 -9.32 -15.74 0.58
C MET A 265 -8.35 -16.43 1.56
N MET A 266 -7.74 -17.55 1.16
CA MET A 266 -6.90 -18.37 2.06
C MET A 266 -5.53 -17.76 2.42
N VAL A 267 -5.02 -16.81 1.62
CA VAL A 267 -3.70 -16.18 1.79
C VAL A 267 -3.77 -14.67 1.46
N PRO A 268 -2.95 -13.80 2.08
CA PRO A 268 -2.93 -12.37 1.73
C PRO A 268 -2.59 -12.11 0.26
N LYS A 269 -3.27 -11.14 -0.37
CA LYS A 269 -3.05 -10.74 -1.76
C LYS A 269 -2.54 -9.31 -1.85
N CYS A 270 -1.40 -9.13 -2.51
CA CYS A 270 -0.93 -7.80 -2.93
C CYS A 270 -1.83 -7.30 -4.08
N LEU A 271 -2.47 -6.15 -3.91
CA LEU A 271 -3.40 -5.57 -4.89
C LEU A 271 -2.68 -4.61 -5.84
N SER A 272 -1.80 -3.78 -5.31
CA SER A 272 -1.01 -2.81 -6.06
C SER A 272 0.28 -2.45 -5.31
N THR A 273 1.23 -1.86 -6.01
CA THR A 273 2.51 -1.39 -5.46
C THR A 273 2.86 -0.04 -6.07
N VAL A 274 3.23 0.94 -5.24
CA VAL A 274 3.65 2.28 -5.66
C VAL A 274 5.00 2.63 -5.04
N PHE A 275 5.85 3.35 -5.78
CA PHE A 275 7.13 3.87 -5.29
C PHE A 275 7.01 5.36 -5.00
N SER A 276 7.67 5.83 -3.94
CA SER A 276 7.86 7.25 -3.67
C SER A 276 8.71 7.93 -4.74
N ASP A 277 8.71 9.26 -4.69
CA ASP A 277 9.79 10.04 -5.27
C ASP A 277 11.12 9.76 -4.56
N ALA A 278 12.23 10.09 -5.24
CA ALA A 278 13.57 9.91 -4.70
C ALA A 278 13.84 11.00 -3.67
N PHE A 279 14.25 10.60 -2.47
CA PHE A 279 14.50 11.49 -1.34
C PHE A 279 15.89 11.26 -0.76
N ASP A 280 16.40 12.30 -0.11
CA ASP A 280 17.76 12.37 0.38
C ASP A 280 17.82 12.12 1.89
N VAL A 281 18.67 11.17 2.31
CA VAL A 281 18.98 10.88 3.71
C VAL A 281 20.33 11.50 4.02
N TYR A 282 20.30 12.61 4.74
CA TYR A 282 21.47 13.45 4.99
C TYR A 282 22.31 12.94 6.17
N SER A 283 23.61 13.21 6.12
CA SER A 283 24.50 13.01 7.26
C SER A 283 24.06 13.86 8.48
N ILE A 284 24.54 13.49 9.67
CA ILE A 284 24.33 14.25 10.91
C ILE A 284 24.70 15.74 10.75
N LYS A 285 25.71 16.05 9.92
CA LYS A 285 26.23 17.41 9.69
C LYS A 285 25.51 18.20 8.59
N THR A 286 24.92 17.51 7.61
CA THR A 286 24.35 18.14 6.40
C THR A 286 22.83 18.16 6.39
N PHE A 287 22.17 17.65 7.44
CA PHE A 287 20.72 17.61 7.54
C PHE A 287 20.11 19.00 7.75
N PRO A 288 19.28 19.51 6.82
CA PRO A 288 18.72 20.87 6.87
C PRO A 288 17.49 20.99 7.81
N GLY A 289 17.48 20.24 8.91
CA GLY A 289 16.38 20.20 9.88
C GLY A 289 15.13 19.46 9.40
N MET A 290 14.14 19.32 10.30
CA MET A 290 12.83 18.78 9.95
C MET A 290 12.08 19.79 9.05
N ILE A 291 11.14 19.29 8.23
CA ILE A 291 10.11 20.11 7.59
C ILE A 291 8.97 20.30 8.60
N GLU A 292 8.29 21.43 8.54
CA GLU A 292 7.09 21.69 9.35
C GLU A 292 5.93 20.73 8.99
N SER A 293 4.94 20.62 9.87
CA SER A 293 3.78 19.78 9.57
C SER A 293 2.90 20.42 8.51
N THR A 294 2.76 19.72 7.38
CA THR A 294 1.87 20.07 6.27
C THR A 294 0.40 20.16 6.72
N PRO A 295 -0.47 20.85 5.96
CA PRO A 295 -1.92 20.87 6.21
C PRO A 295 -2.52 19.46 6.37
N LEU A 296 -2.21 18.53 5.46
CA LEU A 296 -2.64 17.13 5.53
C LEU A 296 -2.18 16.44 6.82
N SER A 297 -0.91 16.62 7.22
CA SER A 297 -0.39 16.05 8.48
C SER A 297 -1.14 16.58 9.70
N ARG A 298 -1.56 17.85 9.67
CA ARG A 298 -2.34 18.49 10.75
C ARG A 298 -3.78 17.99 10.79
N ALA A 299 -4.46 17.94 9.64
CA ALA A 299 -5.84 17.46 9.52
C ALA A 299 -5.98 15.99 9.98
N LEU A 300 -5.03 15.14 9.58
CA LEU A 300 -5.00 13.74 10.03
C LEU A 300 -4.69 13.61 11.54
N ALA A 301 -3.79 14.43 12.08
CA ALA A 301 -3.48 14.41 13.52
C ALA A 301 -4.65 14.89 14.39
N GLN A 302 -5.42 15.88 13.92
CA GLN A 302 -6.64 16.36 14.58
C GLN A 302 -7.71 15.26 14.70
N GLN A 303 -7.71 14.29 13.79
CA GLN A 303 -8.56 13.10 13.81
C GLN A 303 -7.94 11.91 14.59
N GLY A 304 -6.91 12.16 15.41
CA GLY A 304 -6.34 11.19 16.34
C GLY A 304 -5.22 10.30 15.79
N LEU A 305 -4.79 10.48 14.53
CA LEU A 305 -3.62 9.77 14.01
C LEU A 305 -2.34 10.28 14.70
N LYS A 306 -1.47 9.36 15.13
CA LYS A 306 -0.25 9.66 15.92
C LYS A 306 0.87 10.25 15.06
N ILE A 307 0.66 11.43 14.50
CA ILE A 307 1.61 12.15 13.65
C ILE A 307 2.27 13.27 14.49
N PRO A 308 3.62 13.30 14.64
CA PRO A 308 4.29 14.36 15.38
C PRO A 308 4.14 15.74 14.69
N ILE A 309 3.36 16.63 15.31
CA ILE A 309 3.14 17.99 14.81
C ILE A 309 4.30 18.92 15.18
N ARG A 310 4.75 19.73 14.21
CA ARG A 310 5.84 20.71 14.33
C ARG A 310 5.38 22.05 13.75
N ASN A 311 5.63 23.13 14.48
CA ASN A 311 5.34 24.50 14.09
C ASN A 311 6.62 25.26 13.74
N THR A 312 6.51 26.24 12.86
CA THR A 312 7.57 27.19 12.46
C THR A 312 7.73 28.33 13.49
N GLN A 313 7.81 27.95 14.77
CA GLN A 313 8.13 28.82 15.90
C GLN A 313 9.12 28.08 16.82
N ASP A 314 10.41 28.20 16.52
CA ASP A 314 11.56 28.01 17.42
C ASP A 314 12.86 28.33 16.65
N SER A 315 12.94 29.56 16.11
CA SER A 315 14.16 30.12 15.51
C SER A 315 14.16 31.63 15.70
N SER A 316 14.67 32.07 16.85
CA SER A 316 14.82 33.46 17.29
C SER A 316 16.04 33.58 18.19
#